data_AF-A0A3D0H0F4-F1
#
_entry.id   AF-A0A3D0H0F4-F1
#
_cell.length_a   1.000
_cell.length_b   1.000
_cell.length_c   1.000
_cell.angle_alpha   90.00
_cell.angle_beta   90.00
_cell.angle_gamma   90.00
#
_symmetry.space_group_name_H-M   'P 1'
#
loop_
_entity.id
_entity.type
_entity.pdbx_description
1 polymer ?
#
loop_
_entity_poly.entity_id
_entity_poly.type
_entity_poly.pdbx_seq_one_letter_code
_entity_poly.pdbx_strand_id
1 'polypeptide(L)'
;GHSQSQGQVAPGYTFHFNFLNSPAAAVETVALAGKAAARMISLVPPAHIWEDRSALATLDASIAAIRHHGLRFVFSRMDANQSGGLAWLYRSVLAKPGKLPDGSPTSEWFRTTVGNLRFERWQNRETRYYAKRYGRLTQLAGFAVGGMV
;
A
#
# COMPACT_ATOMS: atom_id res chain seq x y z
N GLY A 1 4.77 -12.39 42.46
CA GLY A 1 3.95 -11.43 41.70
C GLY A 1 4.39 -11.42 40.26
N HIS A 2 3.82 -12.28 39.43
CA HIS A 2 4.00 -12.25 37.98
C HIS A 2 2.61 -12.30 37.36
N SER A 3 2.01 -11.11 37.22
CA SER A 3 0.87 -10.94 36.35
C SER A 3 1.40 -11.07 34.92
N GLN A 4 1.24 -12.24 34.34
CA GLN A 4 1.25 -12.38 32.89
C GLN A 4 0.12 -11.47 32.39
N SER A 5 0.47 -10.30 31.84
CA SER A 5 -0.47 -9.62 30.96
C SER A 5 -0.71 -10.60 29.81
N GLN A 6 -1.89 -11.21 29.79
CA GLN A 6 -2.37 -11.93 28.63
C GLN A 6 -2.17 -10.99 27.44
N GLY A 7 -1.24 -11.37 26.56
CA GLY A 7 -0.66 -10.50 25.56
C GLY A 7 -1.76 -9.90 24.70
N GLN A 8 -2.10 -8.64 24.96
CA GLN A 8 -3.16 -7.95 24.26
C GLN A 8 -2.77 -7.93 22.78
N VAL A 9 -3.51 -8.69 21.96
CA VAL A 9 -3.27 -8.76 20.52
C VAL A 9 -3.65 -7.39 19.96
N ALA A 10 -2.64 -6.58 19.65
CA ALA A 10 -2.86 -5.29 19.06
C ALA A 10 -3.33 -5.44 17.60
N PRO A 11 -4.37 -4.71 17.18
CA PRO A 11 -4.89 -4.82 15.82
C PRO A 11 -3.90 -4.28 14.79
N GLY A 12 -3.98 -4.83 13.58
CA GLY A 12 -3.43 -4.23 12.37
C GLY A 12 -4.55 -3.54 11.60
N TYR A 13 -4.23 -2.45 10.89
CA TYR A 13 -5.18 -1.74 10.04
C TYR A 13 -4.71 -1.74 8.59
N THR A 14 -5.65 -1.85 7.66
CA THR A 14 -5.39 -1.53 6.25
C THR A 14 -5.78 -0.10 5.99
N PHE A 15 -4.84 0.67 5.44
CA PHE A 15 -5.05 2.06 5.13
C PHE A 15 -5.11 2.25 3.61
N HIS A 16 -6.32 2.49 3.10
CA HIS A 16 -6.58 2.71 1.69
C HIS A 16 -6.42 4.19 1.33
N PHE A 17 -5.43 4.48 0.50
CA PHE A 17 -5.10 5.85 0.11
C PHE A 17 -6.21 6.53 -0.70
N ASN A 18 -7.08 5.76 -1.35
CA ASN A 18 -8.22 6.26 -2.14
C ASN A 18 -9.14 7.24 -1.41
N PHE A 19 -9.17 7.17 -0.07
CA PHE A 19 -10.05 7.98 0.76
C PHE A 19 -9.35 9.21 1.36
N LEU A 20 -8.11 9.47 0.96
CA LEU A 20 -7.32 10.61 1.41
C LEU A 20 -7.33 11.70 0.36
N ASN A 21 -7.78 12.88 0.77
CA ASN A 21 -7.84 14.07 -0.08
C ASN A 21 -6.80 15.14 0.31
N SER A 22 -6.07 14.95 1.41
CA SER A 22 -5.10 15.92 1.91
C SER A 22 -4.09 15.31 2.90
N PRO A 23 -2.93 15.96 3.11
CA PRO A 23 -2.00 15.60 4.18
C PRO A 23 -2.63 15.61 5.58
N ALA A 24 -3.55 16.53 5.85
CA ALA A 24 -4.23 16.60 7.15
C ALA A 24 -5.12 15.36 7.37
N ALA A 25 -5.93 15.00 6.38
CA ALA A 25 -6.76 13.79 6.43
C ALA A 25 -5.93 12.51 6.62
N ALA A 26 -4.74 12.45 6.00
CA ALA A 26 -3.79 11.36 6.22
C ALA A 26 -3.36 11.24 7.69
N VAL A 27 -2.95 12.36 8.29
CA VAL A 27 -2.52 12.39 9.71
C VAL A 27 -3.68 11.98 10.63
N GLU A 28 -4.87 12.55 10.42
CA GLU A 28 -6.05 12.22 11.22
C GLU A 28 -6.42 10.74 11.13
N THR A 29 -6.35 10.15 9.94
CA THR A 29 -6.69 8.74 9.75
C THR A 29 -5.68 7.82 10.44
N VAL A 30 -4.37 8.13 10.38
CA VAL A 30 -3.36 7.38 11.14
C VAL A 30 -3.58 7.51 12.64
N ALA A 31 -3.98 8.69 13.11
CA ALA A 31 -4.26 8.93 14.52
C ALA A 31 -5.41 8.03 15.05
N LEU A 32 -6.38 7.65 14.21
CA LEU A 32 -7.41 6.67 14.58
C LEU A 32 -6.80 5.30 14.90
N ALA A 33 -5.87 4.82 14.08
CA ALA A 33 -5.15 3.57 14.34
C ALA A 33 -4.27 3.67 15.60
N GLY A 34 -3.62 4.83 15.81
CA GLY A 34 -2.85 5.10 17.03
C GLY A 34 -3.71 5.06 18.30
N LYS A 35 -4.88 5.69 18.28
CA LYS A 35 -5.86 5.67 19.39
C LYS A 35 -6.38 4.26 19.70
N ALA A 36 -6.47 3.41 18.68
CA ALA A 36 -6.85 2.00 18.82
C ALA A 36 -5.70 1.09 19.27
N ALA A 37 -4.55 1.65 19.66
CA ALA A 37 -3.35 0.92 20.05
C ALA A 37 -2.88 -0.08 18.97
N ALA A 38 -3.05 0.27 17.69
CA ALA A 38 -2.53 -0.55 16.59
C ALA A 38 -1.00 -0.72 16.69
N ARG A 39 -0.47 -1.77 16.09
CA ARG A 39 1.00 -1.95 15.95
C ARG A 39 1.49 -1.85 14.51
N MET A 40 0.61 -2.07 13.55
CA MET A 40 0.97 -2.14 12.14
C MET A 40 -0.12 -1.54 11.24
N ILE A 41 0.32 -0.87 10.18
CA ILE A 41 -0.52 -0.41 9.08
C ILE A 41 -0.09 -1.10 7.77
N SER A 42 -1.04 -1.74 7.09
CA SER A 42 -0.90 -2.14 5.70
C SER A 42 -1.32 -0.96 4.82
N LEU A 43 -0.35 -0.22 4.30
CA LEU A 43 -0.57 0.99 3.53
C LEU A 43 -0.68 0.64 2.04
N VAL A 44 -1.76 1.07 1.39
CA VAL A 44 -2.07 0.83 -0.02
C VAL A 44 -1.85 2.13 -0.80
N PRO A 45 -0.63 2.45 -1.27
CA PRO A 45 -0.36 3.74 -1.90
C PRO A 45 -0.80 3.75 -3.38
N PRO A 46 -0.91 4.93 -4.01
CA PRO A 46 -1.20 5.01 -5.42
C PRO A 46 -0.08 4.42 -6.28
N ALA A 47 -0.46 3.72 -7.34
CA ALA A 47 0.48 3.31 -8.37
C ALA A 47 1.13 4.56 -8.99
N HIS A 48 2.43 4.50 -9.27
CA HIS A 48 3.18 5.55 -9.96
C HIS A 48 3.13 6.90 -9.22
N ILE A 49 3.13 6.87 -7.88
CA ILE A 49 2.88 8.06 -7.04
C ILE A 49 3.83 9.23 -7.31
N TRP A 50 5.05 8.99 -7.82
CA TRP A 50 6.02 10.05 -8.11
C TRP A 50 5.60 11.01 -9.22
N GLU A 51 4.57 10.69 -10.00
CA GLU A 51 3.97 11.59 -10.97
C GLU A 51 2.91 12.53 -10.36
N ASP A 52 2.43 12.25 -9.13
CA ASP A 52 1.43 13.06 -8.42
C ASP A 52 2.02 13.62 -7.13
N ARG A 53 2.47 14.89 -7.19
CA ARG A 53 3.09 15.59 -6.04
C ARG A 53 2.15 15.70 -4.84
N SER A 54 0.84 15.84 -5.08
CA SER A 54 -0.15 15.98 -4.01
C SER A 54 -0.36 14.64 -3.28
N ALA A 55 -0.50 13.56 -4.05
CA ALA A 55 -0.54 12.22 -3.50
C ALA A 55 0.77 11.89 -2.75
N LEU A 56 1.93 12.24 -3.31
CA LEU A 56 3.20 12.01 -2.62
C LEU A 56 3.29 12.76 -1.28
N ALA A 57 2.86 14.02 -1.22
CA ALA A 57 2.83 14.79 0.02
C ALA A 57 1.88 14.17 1.07
N THR A 58 0.73 13.66 0.64
CA THR A 58 -0.23 12.97 1.50
C THR A 58 0.35 11.64 2.02
N LEU A 59 1.12 10.91 1.20
CA LEU A 59 1.85 9.71 1.64
C LEU A 59 2.94 10.04 2.66
N ASP A 60 3.73 11.08 2.40
CA ASP A 60 4.77 11.53 3.33
C ASP A 60 4.18 11.90 4.70
N ALA A 61 3.03 12.60 4.71
CA ALA A 61 2.31 12.94 5.94
C ALA A 61 1.80 11.70 6.68
N SER A 62 1.26 10.70 5.95
CA SER A 62 0.86 9.41 6.53
C SER A 62 2.02 8.71 7.23
N ILE A 63 3.18 8.64 6.56
CA ILE A 63 4.39 7.99 7.11
C ILE A 63 4.94 8.78 8.31
N ALA A 64 4.90 10.12 8.27
CA ALA A 64 5.28 10.95 9.40
C ALA A 64 4.39 10.69 10.63
N ALA A 65 3.07 10.61 10.43
CA ALA A 65 2.13 10.28 11.50
C ALA A 65 2.34 8.85 12.04
N ILE A 66 2.61 7.88 11.16
CA ILE A 66 2.94 6.49 11.55
C ILE A 66 4.14 6.49 12.50
N ARG A 67 5.18 7.25 12.17
CA ARG A 67 6.38 7.38 13.02
C ARG A 67 6.07 8.04 14.35
N HIS A 68 5.27 9.12 14.34
CA HIS A 68 4.87 9.83 15.55
C HIS A 68 4.14 8.91 16.54
N HIS A 69 3.27 8.03 16.05
CA HIS A 69 2.53 7.05 16.87
C HIS A 69 3.30 5.75 17.16
N GLY A 70 4.57 5.63 16.76
CA GLY A 70 5.36 4.42 17.00
C GLY A 70 4.88 3.18 16.24
N LEU A 71 4.10 3.37 15.17
CA LEU A 71 3.54 2.30 14.36
C LEU A 71 4.56 1.80 13.33
N ARG A 72 4.44 0.53 12.93
CA ARG A 72 5.16 -0.02 11.77
C ARG A 72 4.25 -0.06 10.55
N PHE A 73 4.82 -0.15 9.36
CA PHE A 73 4.02 -0.23 8.15
C PHE A 73 4.61 -1.18 7.10
N VAL A 74 3.72 -1.74 6.30
CA VAL A 74 4.07 -2.46 5.06
C VAL A 74 3.44 -1.73 3.88
N PHE A 75 4.16 -1.62 2.77
CA PHE A 75 3.55 -1.20 1.52
C PHE A 75 2.87 -2.42 0.88
N SER A 76 1.56 -2.38 0.81
CA SER A 76 0.73 -3.43 0.20
C SER A 76 0.11 -2.88 -1.07
N ARG A 77 -0.17 -3.76 -2.06
CA ARG A 77 -1.12 -3.46 -3.14
C ARG A 77 -0.94 -2.02 -3.67
N MET A 78 0.19 -1.69 -4.28
CA MET A 78 0.51 -0.31 -4.69
C MET A 78 -0.37 0.14 -5.86
N ASP A 79 -1.69 0.03 -5.72
CA ASP A 79 -2.73 0.05 -6.74
C ASP A 79 -3.86 1.01 -6.40
N ALA A 80 -3.68 1.87 -5.39
CA ALA A 80 -4.65 2.94 -5.14
C ALA A 80 -4.71 3.90 -6.34
N ASN A 81 -5.85 4.56 -6.47
CA ASN A 81 -6.07 5.60 -7.46
C ASN A 81 -5.15 6.78 -7.15
N GLN A 82 -4.57 7.34 -8.21
CA GLN A 82 -4.08 8.72 -8.17
C GLN A 82 -5.30 9.66 -8.13
N SER A 83 -5.08 10.97 -7.99
CA SER A 83 -6.17 11.96 -7.97
C SER A 83 -7.13 11.80 -9.17
N GLY A 84 -8.29 11.16 -8.92
CA GLY A 84 -9.34 10.86 -9.90
C GLY A 84 -9.09 9.63 -10.80
N GLY A 85 -10.16 8.88 -11.09
CA GLY A 85 -10.18 7.83 -12.11
C GLY A 85 -9.64 6.46 -11.68
N LEU A 86 -9.51 5.56 -12.66
CA LEU A 86 -8.99 4.20 -12.47
C LEU A 86 -7.49 4.23 -12.17
N ALA A 87 -7.03 3.42 -11.19
CA ALA A 87 -5.63 3.38 -10.82
C ALA A 87 -4.68 3.11 -12.00
N TRP A 88 -3.49 3.71 -11.94
CA TRP A 88 -2.49 3.64 -13.00
C TRP A 88 -2.16 2.19 -13.38
N LEU A 89 -2.06 1.30 -12.38
CA LEU A 89 -1.83 -0.12 -12.58
C LEU A 89 -2.83 -0.75 -13.56
N TYR A 90 -4.13 -0.49 -13.35
CA TYR A 90 -5.21 -1.12 -14.12
C TYR A 90 -5.39 -0.50 -15.52
N ARG A 91 -5.04 0.77 -15.71
CA ARG A 91 -5.12 1.42 -17.03
C ARG A 91 -3.88 1.20 -17.89
N SER A 92 -2.71 0.93 -17.30
CA SER A 92 -1.44 0.87 -18.03
C SER A 92 -0.83 -0.53 -18.09
N VAL A 93 -0.77 -1.24 -16.96
CA VAL A 93 -0.03 -2.51 -16.86
C VAL A 93 -0.96 -3.70 -16.98
N LEU A 94 -2.10 -3.65 -16.28
CA LEU A 94 -3.13 -4.69 -16.29
C LEU A 94 -4.31 -4.31 -17.20
N ALA A 95 -4.07 -3.50 -18.24
CA ALA A 95 -5.12 -2.99 -19.13
C ALA A 95 -5.84 -4.06 -19.96
N LYS A 96 -5.27 -5.27 -20.04
CA LYS A 96 -5.81 -6.40 -20.81
C LYS A 96 -6.01 -7.60 -19.89
N PRO A 97 -6.95 -8.50 -20.21
CA PRO A 97 -7.05 -9.78 -19.54
C PRO A 97 -5.73 -10.53 -19.53
N GLY A 98 -5.50 -11.26 -18.45
CA GLY A 98 -4.41 -12.19 -18.29
C GLY A 98 -4.65 -13.52 -19.02
N LYS A 99 -3.84 -14.51 -18.69
CA LYS A 99 -4.03 -15.89 -19.16
C LYS A 99 -4.07 -16.85 -17.98
N LEU A 100 -4.99 -17.81 -18.03
CA LEU A 100 -5.02 -18.96 -17.13
C LEU A 100 -3.89 -19.95 -17.49
N PRO A 101 -3.60 -20.93 -16.61
CA PRO A 101 -2.55 -21.92 -16.88
C PRO A 101 -2.74 -22.72 -18.19
N ASP A 102 -3.98 -22.90 -18.65
CA ASP A 102 -4.32 -23.55 -19.92
C ASP A 102 -4.18 -22.63 -21.15
N GLY A 103 -3.76 -21.38 -20.96
CA GLY A 103 -3.57 -20.37 -22.00
C GLY A 103 -4.83 -19.60 -22.38
N SER A 104 -6.00 -19.96 -21.84
CA SER A 104 -7.25 -19.22 -22.07
C SER A 104 -7.21 -17.83 -21.41
N PRO A 105 -7.89 -16.83 -21.97
CA PRO A 105 -7.94 -15.51 -21.37
C PRO A 105 -8.72 -15.54 -20.06
N THR A 106 -8.28 -14.74 -19.09
CA THR A 106 -9.04 -14.51 -17.87
C THR A 106 -10.25 -13.60 -18.13
N SER A 107 -11.18 -13.50 -17.18
CA SER A 107 -12.23 -12.48 -17.24
C SER A 107 -11.64 -11.06 -17.19
N GLU A 108 -12.36 -10.06 -17.70
CA GLU A 108 -11.89 -8.66 -17.72
C GLU A 108 -11.56 -8.10 -16.32
N TRP A 109 -12.18 -8.69 -15.29
CA TRP A 109 -11.99 -8.36 -13.89
C TRP A 109 -10.88 -9.17 -13.22
N PHE A 110 -10.57 -10.38 -13.73
CA PHE A 110 -9.51 -11.22 -13.21
C PHE A 110 -8.21 -10.96 -13.97
N ARG A 111 -7.32 -10.13 -13.43
CA ARG A 111 -6.10 -9.70 -14.13
C ARG A 111 -4.88 -10.40 -13.52
N THR A 112 -4.37 -11.44 -14.17
CA THR A 112 -3.26 -12.25 -13.63
C THR A 112 -1.99 -11.43 -13.47
N THR A 113 -1.42 -11.50 -12.26
CA THR A 113 -0.16 -10.84 -11.89
C THR A 113 1.03 -11.79 -12.04
N VAL A 114 0.84 -13.08 -11.75
CA VAL A 114 1.87 -14.13 -11.89
C VAL A 114 2.10 -14.46 -13.37
N GLY A 115 3.37 -14.50 -13.80
CA GLY A 115 3.76 -14.76 -15.19
C GLY A 115 3.53 -13.58 -16.15
N ASN A 116 3.08 -12.43 -15.64
CA ASN A 116 2.92 -11.20 -16.41
C ASN A 116 4.17 -10.32 -16.28
N LEU A 117 5.07 -10.41 -17.26
CA LEU A 117 6.33 -9.64 -17.28
C LEU A 117 6.13 -8.12 -17.15
N ARG A 118 4.99 -7.57 -17.60
CA ARG A 118 4.69 -6.14 -17.42
C ARG A 118 4.40 -5.82 -15.96
N PHE A 119 3.62 -6.67 -15.30
CA PHE A 119 3.33 -6.56 -13.87
C PHE A 119 4.61 -6.71 -13.05
N GLU A 120 5.45 -7.72 -13.33
CA GLU A 120 6.71 -7.93 -12.61
C GLU A 120 7.65 -6.73 -12.72
N ARG A 121 7.83 -6.17 -13.93
CA ARG A 121 8.63 -4.96 -14.14
C ARG A 121 8.07 -3.76 -13.39
N TRP A 122 6.75 -3.60 -13.40
CA TRP A 122 6.07 -2.53 -12.67
C TRP A 122 6.24 -2.68 -11.16
N GLN A 123 5.93 -3.85 -10.58
CA GLN A 123 6.07 -4.12 -9.15
C GLN A 123 7.50 -3.87 -8.67
N ASN A 124 8.49 -4.28 -9.46
CA ASN A 124 9.90 -4.01 -9.17
C ASN A 124 10.23 -2.51 -9.21
N ARG A 125 9.67 -1.75 -10.15
CA ARG A 125 9.87 -0.30 -10.24
C ARG A 125 9.27 0.42 -9.04
N GLU A 126 8.03 0.13 -8.69
CA GLU A 126 7.35 0.68 -7.51
C GLU A 126 8.14 0.37 -6.24
N THR A 127 8.49 -0.90 -6.03
CA THR A 127 9.24 -1.36 -4.85
C THR A 127 10.59 -0.64 -4.74
N ARG A 128 11.32 -0.49 -5.85
CA ARG A 128 12.60 0.25 -5.87
C ARG A 128 12.42 1.72 -5.50
N TYR A 129 11.37 2.38 -5.99
CA TYR A 129 11.08 3.76 -5.64
C TYR A 129 10.86 3.92 -4.13
N TYR A 130 9.97 3.10 -3.55
CA TYR A 130 9.67 3.16 -2.13
C TYR A 130 10.84 2.73 -1.25
N ALA A 131 11.61 1.71 -1.65
CA ALA A 131 12.81 1.28 -0.93
C ALA A 131 13.88 2.39 -0.93
N LYS A 132 14.08 3.09 -2.06
CA LYS A 132 15.00 4.24 -2.12
C LYS A 132 14.55 5.38 -1.21
N ARG A 133 13.24 5.68 -1.17
CA ARG A 133 12.69 6.82 -0.45
C ARG A 133 12.54 6.58 1.06
N TYR A 134 12.06 5.40 1.45
CA TYR A 134 11.66 5.08 2.82
C TYR A 134 12.42 3.90 3.44
N GLY A 135 13.30 3.22 2.70
CA GLY A 135 14.00 2.02 3.15
C GLY A 135 14.94 2.20 4.34
N ARG A 136 15.25 3.44 4.71
CA ARG A 136 16.05 3.77 5.91
C ARG A 136 15.19 3.96 7.16
N LEU A 137 13.87 3.92 7.05
CA LEU A 137 12.96 4.04 8.19
C LEU A 137 12.85 2.70 8.91
N THR A 138 13.11 2.68 10.21
CA THR A 138 12.94 1.46 11.05
C THR A 138 11.48 1.00 11.14
N GLN A 139 10.54 1.90 10.84
CA GLN A 139 9.10 1.61 10.80
C GLN A 139 8.69 0.82 9.55
N LEU A 140 9.47 0.85 8.46
CA LEU A 140 9.17 0.05 7.27
C LEU A 140 9.43 -1.42 7.59
N ALA A 141 8.37 -2.21 7.70
CA ALA A 141 8.43 -3.64 7.99
C ALA A 141 8.57 -4.50 6.73
N GLY A 142 8.19 -3.99 5.56
CA GLY A 142 8.35 -4.70 4.30
C GLY A 142 7.43 -4.24 3.18
N PHE A 143 7.37 -5.07 2.14
CA PHE A 143 6.54 -4.91 0.95
C PHE A 143 5.71 -6.18 0.76
N ALA A 144 4.41 -6.05 0.56
CA ALA A 144 3.58 -7.18 0.16
C ALA A 144 3.77 -7.43 -1.35
N VAL A 145 3.86 -8.70 -1.73
CA VAL A 145 3.97 -9.15 -3.13
C VAL A 145 2.73 -9.97 -3.46
N GLY A 146 2.17 -9.71 -4.64
CA GLY A 146 0.93 -10.33 -5.10
C GLY A 146 -0.27 -9.39 -4.95
N GLY A 147 -1.24 -9.56 -5.85
CA GLY A 147 -2.56 -8.94 -5.75
C GLY A 147 -3.53 -9.93 -5.12
N MET A 148 -4.39 -9.47 -4.21
CA MET A 148 -5.64 -10.21 -3.95
C MET A 148 -6.59 -9.77 -5.06
N VAL A 149 -6.81 -10.66 -6.04
CA VAL A 149 -7.83 -10.51 -7.08
C VAL A 149 -9.15 -10.93 -6.48
#